data_AF-A0A812JRL3-F1
#
_entry.id   AF-A0A812JRL3-F1
#
_cell.length_a   1.000
_cell.length_b   1.000
_cell.length_c   1.000
_cell.angle_alpha   90.00
_cell.angle_beta   90.00
_cell.angle_gamma   90.00
#
_symmetry.space_group_name_H-M   'P 1'
#
loop_
_entity.id
_entity.type
_entity.pdbx_description
1 polymer ?
#
loop_
_entity_poly.entity_id
_entity_poly.type
_entity_poly.pdbx_seq_one_letter_code
_entity_poly.pdbx_strand_id
1 'polypeptide(L)'
;MMDIPLLYPHEVLHYVHSVVGLTVDKNVVRRYWQFAAAKGLGWATKQTNWQAIPIGLYADETKYGLHESQEKVLGIFLNLVLFRPRSIRLSRFLICAFRTTKLMLPGNRTLLPIFDRIVWSLGWASRGVFPDRGMHGEPLAPEQAQNAGKQLGGEFFVTELRGDLAWHKLIWGFPDGWKSTRVCFFCNATQTGRNQQMLYTSTGEQAPWRATIYRDVLTWMIDKVPLDSLCPLILLPNFDIDVIRMCSMHNLNLGLVFIANGSSLCLGFNFGIPVFRV
;
A
#
# COMPACT_ATOMS: atom_id res chain seq x y z
N MET A 1 -26.01 9.90 10.28
CA MET A 1 -24.64 9.40 10.03
C MET A 1 -24.69 8.74 8.65
N MET A 2 -23.76 9.02 7.75
CA MET A 2 -23.78 8.40 6.41
C MET A 2 -22.95 7.12 6.45
N ASP A 3 -23.55 6.01 6.01
CA ASP A 3 -22.86 4.74 5.94
C ASP A 3 -22.04 4.67 4.65
N ILE A 4 -20.73 4.46 4.76
CA ILE A 4 -19.83 4.26 3.63
C ILE A 4 -19.66 2.75 3.43
N PRO A 5 -20.08 2.19 2.28
CA PRO A 5 -19.90 0.77 2.00
C PRO A 5 -18.41 0.39 1.99
N LEU A 6 -18.07 -0.70 2.68
CA LEU A 6 -16.73 -1.26 2.74
C LEU A 6 -16.84 -2.78 2.64
N LEU A 7 -16.15 -3.36 1.65
CA LEU A 7 -15.91 -4.81 1.61
C LEU A 7 -14.68 -5.13 2.44
N TYR A 8 -14.80 -6.05 3.39
CA TYR A 8 -13.65 -6.42 4.21
C TYR A 8 -12.62 -7.18 3.38
N PRO A 9 -11.34 -6.76 3.41
CA PRO A 9 -10.27 -7.45 2.67
C PRO A 9 -10.22 -8.97 2.84
N HIS A 10 -10.46 -9.50 4.06
CA HIS A 10 -10.41 -10.95 4.30
C HIS A 10 -11.52 -11.71 3.56
N GLU A 11 -12.72 -11.14 3.46
CA GLU A 11 -13.84 -11.71 2.71
C GLU A 11 -13.54 -11.70 1.21
N VAL A 12 -12.98 -10.60 0.69
CA VAL A 12 -12.55 -10.50 -0.71
C VAL A 12 -11.48 -11.54 -1.03
N LEU A 13 -10.48 -11.71 -0.16
CA LEU A 13 -9.41 -12.70 -0.34
C LEU A 13 -9.96 -14.13 -0.30
N HIS A 14 -10.85 -14.43 0.65
CA HIS A 14 -11.51 -15.73 0.70
C HIS A 14 -12.30 -16.01 -0.57
N TYR A 15 -13.12 -15.06 -1.02
CA TYR A 15 -13.89 -15.22 -2.25
C TYR A 15 -12.98 -15.51 -3.45
N VAL A 16 -11.92 -14.72 -3.64
CA VAL A 16 -11.01 -14.88 -4.77
C VAL A 16 -10.23 -16.20 -4.72
N HIS A 17 -9.75 -16.63 -3.56
CA HIS A 17 -8.93 -17.83 -3.46
C HIS A 17 -9.74 -19.13 -3.29
N SER A 18 -10.83 -19.09 -2.52
CA SER A 18 -11.61 -20.28 -2.16
C SER A 18 -12.83 -20.50 -3.04
N VAL A 19 -13.50 -19.43 -3.50
CA VAL A 19 -14.71 -19.53 -4.33
C VAL A 19 -14.37 -19.46 -5.81
N VAL A 20 -13.57 -18.47 -6.22
CA VAL A 20 -13.11 -18.34 -7.62
C VAL A 20 -11.99 -19.34 -7.94
N GLY A 21 -11.26 -19.80 -6.93
CA GLY A 21 -10.18 -20.78 -7.11
C GLY A 21 -8.89 -20.18 -7.68
N LEU A 22 -8.66 -18.87 -7.50
CA LEU A 22 -7.40 -18.27 -7.91
C LEU A 22 -6.26 -18.82 -7.05
N THR A 23 -5.26 -19.41 -7.68
CA THR A 23 -4.09 -19.96 -7.01
C THR A 23 -2.82 -19.24 -7.46
N VAL A 24 -1.84 -19.18 -6.55
CA VAL A 24 -0.50 -18.67 -6.85
C VAL A 24 0.48 -19.79 -6.51
N ASP A 25 1.40 -20.07 -7.43
CA ASP A 25 2.44 -21.07 -7.19
C ASP A 25 3.27 -20.70 -5.95
N LYS A 26 3.29 -21.62 -4.97
CA LYS A 26 4.02 -21.46 -3.71
C LYS A 26 5.51 -21.21 -3.91
N ASN A 27 6.11 -21.73 -4.97
CA ASN A 27 7.51 -21.47 -5.31
C ASN A 27 7.72 -20.02 -5.74
N VAL A 28 6.76 -19.42 -6.45
CA VAL A 28 6.81 -18.00 -6.83
C VAL A 28 6.67 -17.13 -5.59
N VAL A 29 5.75 -17.46 -4.69
CA VAL A 29 5.60 -16.78 -3.39
C VAL A 29 6.89 -16.84 -2.59
N ARG A 30 7.50 -18.03 -2.46
CA ARG A 30 8.77 -18.20 -1.73
C ARG A 30 9.89 -17.36 -2.35
N ARG A 31 10.06 -17.40 -3.67
CA ARG A 31 11.07 -16.60 -4.38
C ARG A 31 10.86 -15.10 -4.17
N TYR A 32 9.61 -14.65 -4.15
CA TYR A 32 9.28 -13.25 -3.87
C TYR A 32 9.79 -12.82 -2.49
N TRP A 33 9.47 -13.59 -1.44
CA TRP A 33 9.93 -13.29 -0.08
C TRP A 33 11.45 -13.35 0.06
N GLN A 34 12.08 -14.38 -0.49
CA GLN A 34 13.54 -14.54 -0.46
C GLN A 34 14.25 -13.38 -1.17
N PHE A 35 13.74 -12.96 -2.34
CA PHE A 35 14.29 -11.82 -3.05
C PHE A 35 14.13 -10.53 -2.25
N ALA A 36 12.96 -10.27 -1.67
CA ALA A 36 12.70 -9.10 -0.85
C ALA A 36 13.59 -9.04 0.41
N ALA A 37 13.74 -10.17 1.10
CA ALA A 37 14.62 -10.29 2.27
C ALA A 37 16.11 -10.11 1.90
N ALA A 38 16.56 -10.69 0.78
CA ALA A 38 17.92 -10.50 0.28
C ALA A 38 18.24 -9.04 -0.12
N LYS A 39 17.21 -8.23 -0.39
CA LYS A 39 17.32 -6.78 -0.61
C LYS A 39 17.24 -5.95 0.68
N GLY A 40 17.08 -6.60 1.83
CA GLY A 40 16.99 -5.94 3.12
C GLY A 40 15.69 -5.17 3.35
N LEU A 41 14.60 -5.53 2.65
CA LEU A 41 13.31 -4.87 2.85
C LEU A 41 12.74 -5.25 4.22
N GLY A 42 12.49 -4.26 5.08
CA GLY A 42 12.20 -4.51 6.50
C GLY A 42 10.94 -5.35 6.75
N TRP A 43 9.91 -5.20 5.92
CA TRP A 43 8.69 -6.03 6.00
C TRP A 43 8.92 -7.50 5.62
N ALA A 44 9.93 -7.78 4.80
CA ALA A 44 10.27 -9.13 4.36
C ALA A 44 11.19 -9.85 5.34
N THR A 45 12.14 -9.13 5.95
CA THR A 45 13.06 -9.71 6.95
C THR A 45 12.35 -10.10 8.24
N LYS A 46 11.22 -9.45 8.56
CA LYS A 46 10.34 -9.78 9.69
C LYS A 46 9.45 -11.02 9.44
N GLN A 47 9.35 -11.50 8.20
CA GLN A 47 8.45 -12.58 7.84
C GLN A 47 9.01 -13.96 8.18
N THR A 48 8.23 -14.76 8.91
CA THR A 48 8.54 -16.15 9.25
C THR A 48 7.88 -17.14 8.28
N ASN A 49 6.74 -16.79 7.69
CA ASN A 49 6.04 -17.63 6.72
C ASN A 49 6.29 -17.19 5.27
N TRP A 50 7.20 -17.88 4.57
CA TRP A 50 7.52 -17.59 3.17
C TRP A 50 6.51 -18.15 2.17
N GLN A 51 5.40 -18.74 2.63
CA GLN A 51 4.29 -19.16 1.79
C GLN A 51 3.11 -18.18 1.86
N ALA A 52 3.17 -17.16 2.72
CA ALA A 52 2.10 -16.20 2.83
C ALA A 52 1.97 -15.35 1.56
N ILE A 53 0.75 -15.15 1.07
CA ILE A 53 0.49 -14.54 -0.23
C ILE A 53 0.67 -13.01 -0.09
N PRO A 54 1.58 -12.39 -0.86
CA PRO A 54 1.77 -10.95 -0.82
C PRO A 54 0.61 -10.25 -1.52
N ILE A 55 0.01 -9.31 -0.80
CA ILE A 55 -1.07 -8.44 -1.26
C ILE A 55 -0.64 -6.98 -1.15
N GLY A 56 -1.37 -6.10 -1.82
CA GLY A 56 -1.17 -4.68 -1.73
C GLY A 56 -2.49 -3.93 -1.60
N LEU A 57 -2.43 -2.74 -1.03
CA LEU A 57 -3.51 -1.77 -1.11
C LEU A 57 -3.13 -0.71 -2.13
N TYR A 58 -4.10 -0.26 -2.90
CA TYR A 58 -3.97 0.84 -3.84
C TYR A 58 -5.12 1.81 -3.62
N ALA A 59 -4.86 3.10 -3.66
CA ALA A 59 -5.95 4.05 -3.76
C ALA A 59 -5.64 5.13 -4.78
N ASP A 60 -6.70 5.65 -5.38
CA ASP A 60 -6.61 6.64 -6.44
C ASP A 60 -7.88 7.49 -6.46
N GLU A 61 -7.70 8.77 -6.79
CA GLU A 61 -8.80 9.72 -6.91
C GLU A 61 -8.99 10.08 -8.38
N THR A 62 -10.20 9.89 -8.89
CA THR A 62 -10.57 10.31 -10.24
C THR A 62 -11.57 11.45 -10.20
N LYS A 63 -11.41 12.38 -11.13
CA LYS A 63 -12.41 13.41 -11.43
C LYS A 63 -13.47 12.85 -12.36
N TYR A 64 -14.72 13.28 -12.19
CA TYR A 64 -15.82 13.00 -13.11
C TYR A 64 -16.81 14.17 -13.11
N GLY A 65 -17.68 14.22 -14.11
CA GLY A 65 -18.59 15.35 -14.33
C GLY A 65 -18.06 16.36 -15.35
N LEU A 66 -18.88 17.37 -15.65
CA LEU A 66 -18.53 18.45 -16.57
C LEU A 66 -17.65 19.49 -15.85
N HIS A 67 -17.04 20.41 -16.61
CA HIS A 67 -16.12 21.41 -16.04
C HIS A 67 -16.73 22.20 -14.88
N GLU A 68 -18.03 22.51 -14.94
CA GLU A 68 -18.77 23.26 -13.92
C GLU A 68 -19.23 22.39 -12.74
N SER A 69 -19.21 21.06 -12.87
CA SER A 69 -19.70 20.09 -11.88
C SER A 69 -18.68 18.99 -11.58
N GLN A 70 -17.39 19.31 -11.65
CA GLN A 70 -16.32 18.35 -11.38
C GLN A 70 -16.44 17.83 -9.94
N GLU A 71 -16.88 16.59 -9.81
CA GLU A 71 -16.83 15.84 -8.58
C GLU A 71 -15.59 14.93 -8.61
N LYS A 72 -15.20 14.48 -7.41
CA LYS A 72 -14.08 13.57 -7.24
C LYS A 72 -14.53 12.34 -6.46
N VAL A 73 -14.08 11.18 -6.91
CA VAL A 73 -14.29 9.90 -6.22
C VAL A 73 -12.95 9.30 -5.91
N LEU A 74 -12.76 8.93 -4.65
CA LEU A 74 -11.65 8.10 -4.20
C LEU A 74 -12.09 6.65 -4.24
N GLY A 75 -11.29 5.80 -4.88
CA GLY A 75 -11.40 4.35 -4.80
C GLY A 75 -10.23 3.77 -4.03
N ILE A 76 -10.52 2.84 -3.13
CA ILE A 76 -9.55 2.02 -2.42
C ILE A 76 -9.70 0.59 -2.93
N PHE A 77 -8.59 -0.02 -3.30
CA PHE A 77 -8.51 -1.30 -3.97
C PHE A 77 -7.56 -2.24 -3.24
N LEU A 78 -7.93 -3.51 -3.16
CA LEU A 78 -7.06 -4.60 -2.81
C LEU A 78 -6.43 -5.17 -4.08
N ASN A 79 -5.13 -5.41 -4.08
CA ASN A 79 -4.37 -5.92 -5.22
C ASN A 79 -3.62 -7.20 -4.86
N LEU A 80 -3.64 -8.18 -5.76
CA LEU A 80 -2.81 -9.38 -5.65
C LEU A 80 -1.47 -9.14 -6.34
N VAL A 81 -0.38 -9.06 -5.57
CA VAL A 81 0.93 -8.56 -6.05
C VAL A 81 1.54 -9.44 -7.13
N LEU A 82 1.36 -10.76 -6.99
CA LEU A 82 1.91 -11.77 -7.88
C LEU A 82 0.95 -12.18 -9.01
N PHE A 83 -0.29 -11.67 -9.01
CA PHE A 83 -1.23 -11.96 -10.07
C PHE A 83 -1.16 -10.88 -11.15
N ARG A 84 -0.69 -11.26 -12.35
CA ARG A 84 -0.49 -10.36 -13.50
C ARG A 84 -1.32 -10.80 -14.70
N PRO A 85 -2.65 -10.63 -14.64
CA PRO A 85 -3.52 -10.91 -15.78
C PRO A 85 -3.22 -9.94 -16.93
N ARG A 86 -3.63 -10.30 -18.16
CA ARG A 86 -3.51 -9.43 -19.35
C ARG A 86 -4.19 -8.06 -19.15
N SER A 87 -5.31 -8.04 -18.43
CA SER A 87 -6.03 -6.81 -18.05
C SER A 87 -5.80 -6.53 -16.56
N ILE A 88 -5.15 -5.42 -16.24
CA ILE A 88 -4.86 -5.02 -14.85
C ILE A 88 -6.13 -4.84 -13.98
N ARG A 89 -7.29 -4.63 -14.62
CA ARG A 89 -8.59 -4.56 -13.93
C ARG A 89 -8.95 -5.87 -13.21
N LEU A 90 -8.38 -6.99 -13.64
CA LEU A 90 -8.63 -8.30 -13.03
C LEU A 90 -7.74 -8.57 -11.81
N SER A 91 -6.73 -7.74 -11.52
CA SER A 91 -5.87 -7.89 -10.34
C SER A 91 -6.23 -6.95 -9.19
N ARG A 92 -7.18 -6.04 -9.40
CA ARG A 92 -7.55 -4.97 -8.47
C ARG A 92 -9.03 -5.08 -8.10
N PHE A 93 -9.30 -5.34 -6.83
CA PHE A 93 -10.65 -5.50 -6.30
C PHE A 93 -11.01 -4.23 -5.54
N LEU A 94 -12.06 -3.53 -5.98
CA LEU A 94 -12.54 -2.33 -5.29
C LEU A 94 -13.11 -2.74 -3.93
N ILE A 95 -12.58 -2.19 -2.84
CA ILE A 95 -13.07 -2.47 -1.47
C ILE A 95 -13.88 -1.32 -0.88
N CYS A 96 -13.61 -0.08 -1.30
CA CYS A 96 -14.34 1.10 -0.86
C CYS A 96 -14.27 2.19 -1.92
N ALA A 97 -15.38 2.89 -2.15
CA ALA A 97 -15.41 4.06 -3.01
C ALA A 97 -16.38 5.10 -2.47
N PHE A 98 -15.98 6.37 -2.51
CA PHE A 98 -16.87 7.46 -2.11
C PHE A 98 -16.48 8.80 -2.73
N ARG A 99 -17.43 9.74 -2.73
CA ARG A 99 -17.24 11.10 -3.24
C ARG A 99 -16.44 11.92 -2.25
N THR A 100 -15.20 12.27 -2.60
CA THR A 100 -14.32 13.02 -1.69
C THR A 100 -14.81 14.45 -1.47
N THR A 101 -15.41 15.07 -2.48
CA THR A 101 -15.99 16.43 -2.37
C THR A 101 -17.13 16.53 -1.36
N LYS A 102 -17.81 15.42 -1.05
CA LYS A 102 -18.97 15.41 -0.14
C LYS A 102 -18.63 14.83 1.23
N LEU A 103 -17.75 13.83 1.29
CA LEU A 103 -17.52 13.04 2.49
C LEU A 103 -16.16 13.28 3.13
N MET A 104 -15.21 13.91 2.43
CA MET A 104 -13.89 14.17 3.00
C MET A 104 -13.97 15.34 3.98
N LEU A 105 -13.87 15.03 5.27
CA LEU A 105 -13.61 16.02 6.31
C LEU A 105 -12.21 16.61 6.13
N PRO A 106 -11.91 17.77 6.74
CA PRO A 106 -10.56 18.35 6.67
C PRO A 106 -9.46 17.33 7.00
N GLY A 107 -8.46 17.25 6.11
CA GLY A 107 -7.38 16.28 6.22
C GLY A 107 -7.81 14.85 5.84
N ASN A 108 -7.39 13.88 6.65
CA ASN A 108 -7.63 12.44 6.44
C ASN A 108 -8.68 11.85 7.38
N ARG A 109 -9.43 12.68 8.14
CA ARG A 109 -10.30 12.20 9.23
C ARG A 109 -11.36 11.20 8.79
N THR A 110 -11.93 11.36 7.59
CA THR A 110 -12.89 10.40 7.02
C THR A 110 -12.24 9.05 6.72
N LEU A 111 -10.95 9.02 6.40
CA LEU A 111 -10.22 7.81 6.02
C LEU A 111 -9.78 6.98 7.22
N LEU A 112 -9.52 7.61 8.37
CA LEU A 112 -9.06 6.90 9.58
C LEU A 112 -10.00 5.73 9.96
N PRO A 113 -11.32 5.92 10.16
CA PRO A 113 -12.20 4.80 10.51
C PRO A 113 -12.33 3.74 9.41
N ILE A 114 -12.13 4.12 8.14
CA ILE A 114 -12.10 3.17 7.02
C ILE A 114 -10.83 2.31 7.10
N PHE A 115 -9.68 2.94 7.35
CA PHE A 115 -8.42 2.23 7.50
C PHE A 115 -8.36 1.36 8.74
N ASP A 116 -8.95 1.79 9.85
CA ASP A 116 -9.09 0.97 11.06
C ASP A 116 -9.76 -0.37 10.75
N ARG A 117 -10.88 -0.34 10.02
CA ARG A 117 -11.60 -1.55 9.58
C ARG A 117 -10.79 -2.40 8.60
N ILE A 118 -10.08 -1.75 7.66
CA ILE A 118 -9.20 -2.44 6.70
C ILE A 118 -8.05 -3.14 7.43
N VAL A 119 -7.41 -2.48 8.39
CA VAL A 119 -6.30 -3.01 9.18
C VAL A 119 -6.76 -4.16 10.04
N TRP A 120 -7.89 -4.02 10.75
CA TRP A 120 -8.50 -5.11 11.51
C TRP A 120 -8.72 -6.34 10.63
N SER A 121 -9.34 -6.16 9.46
CA SER A 121 -9.57 -7.24 8.51
C SER A 121 -8.28 -7.88 8.01
N LEU A 122 -7.24 -7.08 7.72
CA LEU A 122 -5.96 -7.58 7.22
C LEU A 122 -5.13 -8.25 8.32
N GLY A 123 -5.32 -7.85 9.58
CA GLY A 123 -4.79 -8.54 10.75
C GLY A 123 -5.27 -10.00 10.79
N TRP A 124 -6.57 -10.23 10.58
CA TRP A 124 -7.12 -11.58 10.47
C TRP A 124 -6.62 -12.33 9.23
N ALA A 125 -6.58 -11.65 8.07
CA ALA A 125 -6.04 -12.25 6.84
C ALA A 125 -4.57 -12.70 6.98
N SER A 126 -3.76 -11.97 7.76
CA SER A 126 -2.36 -12.36 8.03
C SER A 126 -2.22 -13.64 8.85
N ARG A 127 -3.26 -14.02 9.60
CA ARG A 127 -3.32 -15.29 10.35
C ARG A 127 -3.96 -16.41 9.54
N GLY A 128 -4.46 -16.10 8.34
CA GLY A 128 -5.13 -17.05 7.45
C GLY A 128 -6.46 -17.59 7.97
N VAL A 129 -7.09 -16.89 8.91
CA VAL A 129 -8.38 -17.29 9.50
C VAL A 129 -9.38 -16.15 9.48
N PHE A 130 -10.66 -16.50 9.39
CA PHE A 130 -11.75 -15.55 9.54
C PHE A 130 -11.80 -14.99 10.98
N PRO A 131 -12.23 -13.73 11.15
CA PRO A 131 -12.49 -13.16 12.47
C PRO A 131 -13.48 -14.02 13.26
N ASP A 132 -13.28 -14.13 14.57
CA ASP A 132 -14.20 -14.79 15.50
C ASP A 132 -15.05 -13.79 16.32
N ARG A 133 -14.66 -12.53 16.29
CA ARG A 133 -15.30 -11.37 16.93
C ARG A 133 -15.24 -10.18 15.99
N GLY A 134 -16.13 -9.22 16.18
CA GLY A 134 -16.08 -7.93 15.50
C GLY A 134 -14.88 -7.07 15.93
N MET A 135 -14.79 -5.86 15.36
CA MET A 135 -13.60 -5.01 15.49
C MET A 135 -13.35 -4.56 16.93
N HIS A 136 -14.40 -4.38 17.72
CA HIS A 136 -14.35 -3.95 19.11
C HIS A 136 -14.65 -5.10 20.09
N GLY A 137 -14.55 -6.36 19.62
CA GLY A 137 -14.80 -7.56 20.41
C GLY A 137 -16.27 -7.98 20.48
N GLU A 138 -17.16 -7.27 19.80
CA GLU A 138 -18.58 -7.59 19.72
C GLU A 138 -18.84 -8.94 19.02
N PRO A 139 -19.98 -9.62 19.29
CA PRO A 139 -20.38 -10.79 18.51
C PRO A 139 -20.56 -10.45 17.03
N LEU A 140 -20.12 -11.36 16.15
CA LEU A 140 -20.34 -11.24 14.71
C LEU A 140 -21.83 -11.37 14.35
N ALA A 141 -22.23 -10.76 13.24
CA ALA A 141 -23.57 -10.99 12.69
C ALA A 141 -23.77 -12.49 12.37
N PRO A 142 -25.00 -13.04 12.42
CA PRO A 142 -25.25 -14.47 12.22
C PRO A 142 -24.64 -15.04 10.94
N GLU A 143 -24.66 -14.28 9.84
CA GLU A 143 -24.07 -14.68 8.56
C GLU A 143 -22.54 -14.79 8.63
N GLN A 144 -21.89 -13.83 9.29
CA GLN A 144 -20.43 -13.80 9.47
C GLN A 144 -19.96 -14.87 10.47
N ALA A 145 -20.75 -15.11 11.53
CA ALA A 145 -20.47 -16.12 12.55
C ALA A 145 -20.38 -17.53 11.96
N GLN A 146 -21.02 -17.81 10.82
CA GLN A 146 -20.91 -19.09 10.13
C GLN A 146 -19.48 -19.41 9.71
N ASN A 147 -18.65 -18.40 9.47
CA ASN A 147 -17.26 -18.57 9.05
C ASN A 147 -16.25 -18.29 10.17
N ALA A 148 -16.70 -17.94 11.37
CA ALA A 148 -15.82 -17.61 12.49
C ALA A 148 -14.75 -18.67 12.74
N GLY A 149 -13.48 -18.27 12.74
CA GLY A 149 -12.33 -19.16 12.97
C GLY A 149 -12.01 -20.15 11.84
N LYS A 150 -12.80 -20.19 10.75
CA LYS A 150 -12.46 -21.03 9.59
C LYS A 150 -11.24 -20.50 8.86
N GLN A 151 -10.57 -21.39 8.13
CA GLN A 151 -9.42 -21.04 7.30
C GLN A 151 -9.84 -20.22 6.07
N LEU A 152 -9.09 -19.17 5.75
CA LEU A 152 -9.30 -18.31 4.57
C LEU A 152 -8.78 -18.92 3.27
N GLY A 153 -8.00 -20.00 3.36
CA GLY A 153 -7.29 -20.64 2.25
C GLY A 153 -5.81 -20.26 2.14
N GLY A 154 -5.31 -19.42 3.05
CA GLY A 154 -3.91 -19.03 3.18
C GLY A 154 -3.73 -17.80 4.05
N GLU A 155 -2.49 -17.50 4.41
CA GLU A 155 -2.11 -16.25 5.07
C GLU A 155 -1.81 -15.16 4.04
N PHE A 156 -2.17 -13.92 4.33
CA PHE A 156 -2.01 -12.79 3.42
C PHE A 156 -1.30 -11.62 4.11
N PHE A 157 -0.26 -11.08 3.48
CA PHE A 157 0.50 -9.95 4.04
C PHE A 157 0.55 -8.77 3.10
N VAL A 158 0.31 -7.58 3.63
CA VAL A 158 0.48 -6.34 2.86
C VAL A 158 1.96 -6.07 2.69
N THR A 159 2.39 -6.06 1.44
CA THR A 159 3.78 -5.81 1.04
C THR A 159 3.92 -4.51 0.23
N GLU A 160 2.78 -3.91 -0.13
CA GLU A 160 2.73 -2.70 -0.94
C GLU A 160 1.51 -1.83 -0.57
N LEU A 161 1.76 -0.58 -0.20
CA LEU A 161 0.79 0.51 -0.09
C LEU A 161 1.04 1.46 -1.26
N ARG A 162 0.25 1.31 -2.31
CA ARG A 162 0.43 2.01 -3.58
C ARG A 162 -0.48 3.23 -3.68
N GLY A 163 0.03 4.30 -4.28
CA GLY A 163 -0.76 5.46 -4.70
C GLY A 163 0.12 6.55 -5.27
N ASP A 164 -0.49 7.66 -5.68
CA ASP A 164 0.27 8.84 -6.09
C ASP A 164 0.77 9.64 -4.87
N LEU A 165 1.56 10.69 -5.13
CA LEU A 165 2.06 11.55 -4.07
C LEU A 165 0.93 12.23 -3.31
N ALA A 166 -0.11 12.68 -4.01
CA ALA A 166 -1.24 13.37 -3.40
C ALA A 166 -1.95 12.47 -2.39
N TRP A 167 -2.16 11.21 -2.74
CA TRP A 167 -2.70 10.17 -1.87
C TRP A 167 -1.85 9.96 -0.63
N HIS A 168 -0.54 9.74 -0.80
CA HIS A 168 0.34 9.51 0.34
C HIS A 168 0.41 10.72 1.26
N LYS A 169 0.45 11.94 0.71
CA LYS A 169 0.33 13.16 1.51
C LYS A 169 -0.97 13.24 2.29
N LEU A 170 -2.09 12.86 1.66
CA LEU A 170 -3.39 12.84 2.31
C LEU A 170 -3.38 11.89 3.49
N ILE A 171 -3.04 10.61 3.28
CA ILE A 171 -3.20 9.61 4.35
C ILE A 171 -2.19 9.76 5.47
N TRP A 172 -0.95 10.12 5.16
CA TRP A 172 0.12 10.22 6.14
C TRP A 172 0.28 11.62 6.73
N GLY A 173 -0.42 12.62 6.20
CA GLY A 173 -0.35 14.00 6.67
C GLY A 173 1.01 14.67 6.45
N PHE A 174 1.80 14.22 5.45
CA PHE A 174 3.14 14.77 5.24
C PHE A 174 3.09 16.26 4.88
N PRO A 175 3.86 17.11 5.59
CA PRO A 175 4.04 18.50 5.18
C PRO A 175 4.85 18.57 3.87
N ASP A 176 5.78 17.62 3.71
CA ASP A 176 6.74 17.53 2.61
C ASP A 176 6.05 17.23 1.25
N GLY A 177 6.67 17.63 0.16
CA GLY A 177 6.18 17.46 -1.20
C GLY A 177 6.78 18.46 -2.19
N TRP A 178 6.35 18.39 -3.45
CA TRP A 178 6.99 19.14 -4.54
C TRP A 178 6.96 20.67 -4.40
N LYS A 179 6.00 21.21 -3.63
CA LYS A 179 5.84 22.64 -3.39
C LYS A 179 6.49 23.12 -2.09
N SER A 180 7.11 22.23 -1.31
CA SER A 180 7.76 22.56 -0.05
C SER A 180 9.27 22.47 -0.16
N THR A 181 9.97 23.12 0.77
CA THR A 181 11.44 23.07 0.84
C THR A 181 11.96 21.64 0.94
N ARG A 182 11.32 20.76 1.74
CA ARG A 182 11.59 19.31 1.75
C ARG A 182 10.67 18.63 0.74
N VAL A 183 11.24 17.87 -0.20
CA VAL A 183 10.46 17.28 -1.30
C VAL A 183 10.18 15.79 -1.13
N CYS A 184 10.98 15.12 -0.30
CA CYS A 184 10.91 13.68 -0.09
C CYS A 184 10.44 13.35 1.33
N PHE A 185 9.58 12.34 1.47
CA PHE A 185 9.11 11.82 2.74
C PHE A 185 9.91 10.59 3.21
N PHE A 186 10.92 10.17 2.45
CA PHE A 186 11.83 9.06 2.80
C PHE A 186 13.26 9.52 3.12
N CYS A 187 13.58 10.80 2.95
CA CYS A 187 14.87 11.37 3.28
C CYS A 187 14.76 12.89 3.47
N ASN A 188 15.88 13.57 3.69
CA ASN A 188 15.96 15.02 3.84
C ASN A 188 16.30 15.78 2.55
N ALA A 189 15.96 15.23 1.38
CA ALA A 189 16.15 15.92 0.12
C ALA A 189 15.30 17.21 0.04
N THR A 190 15.88 18.29 -0.46
CA THR A 190 15.26 19.62 -0.55
C THR A 190 15.18 20.14 -1.98
N GLN A 191 14.19 21.01 -2.24
CA GLN A 191 14.02 21.71 -3.52
C GLN A 191 15.10 22.78 -3.72
N THR A 192 15.45 23.48 -2.65
CA THR A 192 16.48 24.52 -2.61
C THR A 192 17.50 24.15 -1.54
N GLY A 193 18.79 24.33 -1.84
CA GLY A 193 19.88 23.98 -0.94
C GLY A 193 21.00 25.01 -1.09
N ARG A 194 21.40 25.66 0.01
CA ARG A 194 22.63 26.47 0.00
C ARG A 194 23.79 25.55 -0.34
N ASN A 195 24.63 25.94 -1.29
CA ASN A 195 25.80 25.17 -1.74
C ASN A 195 25.49 23.74 -2.22
N GLN A 196 24.32 23.52 -2.83
CA GLN A 196 23.87 22.21 -3.34
C GLN A 196 23.72 21.10 -2.29
N GLN A 197 23.80 21.43 -1.00
CA GLN A 197 23.60 20.46 0.07
C GLN A 197 22.13 19.99 0.05
N MET A 198 21.94 18.66 0.05
CA MET A 198 20.64 18.00 0.05
C MET A 198 19.71 18.26 -1.16
N LEU A 199 20.18 18.91 -2.22
CA LEU A 199 19.34 19.10 -3.42
C LEU A 199 18.86 17.76 -3.98
N TYR A 200 17.55 17.64 -4.23
CA TYR A 200 16.96 16.41 -4.79
C TYR A 200 17.48 16.10 -6.21
N THR A 201 17.99 17.11 -6.92
CA THR A 201 18.61 16.98 -8.23
C THR A 201 20.03 16.44 -8.18
N SER A 202 20.64 16.31 -7.00
CA SER A 202 21.92 15.63 -6.83
C SER A 202 21.71 14.12 -6.99
N THR A 203 21.97 13.57 -8.18
CA THR A 203 21.64 12.17 -8.52
C THR A 203 22.77 11.16 -8.25
N GLY A 204 24.00 11.63 -8.02
CA GLY A 204 25.17 10.78 -7.81
C GLY A 204 25.05 9.81 -6.62
N GLU A 205 25.85 8.75 -6.62
CA GLU A 205 25.89 7.77 -5.53
C GLU A 205 26.25 8.41 -4.17
N GLN A 206 27.05 9.48 -4.22
CA GLN A 206 27.47 10.26 -3.06
C GLN A 206 26.56 11.46 -2.78
N ALA A 207 25.35 11.48 -3.33
CA ALA A 207 24.40 12.57 -3.08
C ALA A 207 24.09 12.67 -1.57
N PRO A 208 24.23 13.85 -0.93
CA PRO A 208 24.15 13.98 0.52
C PRO A 208 22.85 13.46 1.13
N TRP A 209 21.72 13.63 0.43
CA TRP A 209 20.41 13.20 0.92
C TRP A 209 20.29 11.67 1.04
N ARG A 210 21.13 10.88 0.35
CA ARG A 210 21.13 9.40 0.46
C ARG A 210 21.52 8.93 1.87
N ALA A 211 22.43 9.65 2.54
CA ALA A 211 22.81 9.37 3.92
C ALA A 211 21.68 9.63 4.92
N THR A 212 20.64 10.36 4.50
CA THR A 212 19.48 10.71 5.34
C THR A 212 18.25 9.84 5.08
N ILE A 213 18.40 8.76 4.31
CA ILE A 213 17.28 7.85 4.04
C ILE A 213 16.86 7.18 5.36
N TYR A 214 15.57 7.28 5.69
CA TYR A 214 15.04 6.59 6.86
C TYR A 214 15.08 5.07 6.64
N ARG A 215 15.65 4.37 7.62
CA ARG A 215 15.68 2.89 7.68
C ARG A 215 14.88 2.34 8.85
N ASP A 216 14.50 3.21 9.78
CA ASP A 216 13.76 2.88 10.98
C ASP A 216 12.40 3.59 10.97
N VAL A 217 11.34 2.80 11.20
CA VAL A 217 9.94 3.25 11.16
C VAL A 217 9.69 4.33 12.20
N LEU A 218 10.23 4.18 13.41
CA LEU A 218 9.98 5.11 14.51
C LEU A 218 10.59 6.49 14.22
N THR A 219 11.84 6.52 13.79
CA THR A 219 12.55 7.75 13.39
C THR A 219 11.82 8.46 12.25
N TRP A 220 11.35 7.70 11.26
CA TRP A 220 10.55 8.23 10.17
C TRP A 220 9.22 8.80 10.64
N MET A 221 8.50 8.09 11.51
CA MET A 221 7.24 8.56 12.08
C MET A 221 7.42 9.86 12.85
N ILE A 222 8.44 9.96 13.72
CA ILE A 222 8.71 11.14 14.54
C ILE A 222 9.01 12.37 13.67
N ASP A 223 9.78 12.23 12.59
CA ASP A 223 10.15 13.37 11.73
C ASP A 223 9.10 13.73 10.68
N LYS A 224 8.39 12.73 10.14
CA LYS A 224 7.54 12.93 8.95
C LYS A 224 6.05 12.91 9.24
N VAL A 225 5.59 12.17 10.23
CA VAL A 225 4.17 11.92 10.44
C VAL A 225 3.67 12.77 11.62
N PRO A 226 2.61 13.59 11.43
CA PRO A 226 2.00 14.32 12.53
C PRO A 226 1.40 13.35 13.55
N LEU A 227 1.87 13.43 14.80
CA LEU A 227 1.50 12.49 15.88
C LEU A 227 0.02 12.59 16.29
N ASP A 228 -0.62 13.72 16.03
CA ASP A 228 -2.05 13.96 16.28
C ASP A 228 -2.96 13.33 15.21
N SER A 229 -2.39 12.77 14.13
CA SER A 229 -3.14 12.18 13.02
C SER A 229 -2.44 10.96 12.41
N LEU A 230 -2.12 9.99 13.26
CA LEU A 230 -1.52 8.73 12.80
C LEU A 230 -2.51 7.93 11.94
N CYS A 231 -2.09 7.58 10.72
CA CYS A 231 -2.84 6.71 9.83
C CYS A 231 -2.84 5.27 10.35
N PRO A 232 -4.00 4.62 10.55
CA PRO A 232 -4.07 3.24 11.05
C PRO A 232 -3.28 2.21 10.26
N LEU A 233 -2.97 2.49 8.99
CA LEU A 233 -2.17 1.59 8.13
C LEU A 233 -0.77 1.30 8.71
N ILE A 234 -0.24 2.10 9.64
CA ILE A 234 0.99 1.76 10.39
C ILE A 234 0.85 0.49 11.24
N LEU A 235 -0.37 0.12 11.61
CA LEU A 235 -0.68 -1.03 12.45
C LEU A 235 -0.83 -2.33 11.64
N LEU A 236 -0.58 -2.29 10.33
CA LEU A 236 -0.57 -3.49 9.50
C LEU A 236 0.47 -4.50 10.02
N PRO A 237 0.18 -5.80 9.99
CA PRO A 237 1.16 -6.83 10.31
C PRO A 237 2.43 -6.66 9.47
N ASN A 238 3.58 -6.63 10.14
CA ASN A 238 4.90 -6.40 9.54
C ASN A 238 5.04 -5.06 8.79
N PHE A 239 4.30 -4.02 9.18
CA PHE A 239 4.48 -2.70 8.61
C PHE A 239 5.94 -2.24 8.66
N ASP A 240 6.36 -1.64 7.56
CA ASP A 240 7.67 -1.06 7.37
C ASP A 240 7.57 0.09 6.37
N ILE A 241 8.46 1.09 6.43
CA ILE A 241 8.45 2.22 5.49
C ILE A 241 8.56 1.71 4.05
N ASP A 242 9.29 0.62 3.86
CA ASP A 242 9.47 -0.05 2.59
C ASP A 242 8.18 -0.63 2.00
N VAL A 243 7.04 -0.69 2.71
CA VAL A 243 5.78 -1.07 2.07
C VAL A 243 5.19 0.08 1.24
N ILE A 244 5.58 1.33 1.48
CA ILE A 244 5.03 2.50 0.77
C ILE A 244 5.60 2.52 -0.66
N ARG A 245 4.71 2.57 -1.66
CA ARG A 245 5.05 2.49 -3.09
C ARG A 245 4.42 3.63 -3.88
N MET A 246 5.27 4.54 -4.35
CA MET A 246 4.85 5.60 -5.25
C MET A 246 4.45 5.05 -6.62
N CYS A 247 3.38 5.58 -7.19
CA CYS A 247 2.91 5.22 -8.52
C CYS A 247 3.99 5.49 -9.58
N SER A 248 4.31 4.47 -10.39
CA SER A 248 5.38 4.52 -11.39
C SER A 248 5.19 5.61 -12.45
N MET A 249 3.95 5.99 -12.79
CA MET A 249 3.68 7.10 -13.71
C MET A 249 4.20 8.44 -13.16
N HIS A 250 4.13 8.64 -11.84
CA HIS A 250 4.71 9.82 -11.19
C HIS A 250 6.22 9.71 -11.07
N ASN A 251 6.77 8.49 -10.89
CA ASN A 251 8.23 8.29 -10.90
C ASN A 251 8.86 8.56 -12.28
N LEU A 252 8.17 8.24 -13.37
CA LEU A 252 8.63 8.48 -14.75
C LEU A 252 8.70 9.98 -15.10
N ASN A 253 7.75 10.79 -14.62
CA ASN A 253 7.76 12.24 -14.82
C ASN A 253 8.77 12.98 -13.92
N LEU A 254 9.37 12.30 -12.94
CA LEU A 254 10.28 12.91 -11.96
C LEU A 254 11.76 12.61 -12.24
N GLY A 255 12.11 11.95 -13.37
CA GLY A 255 13.48 11.46 -13.56
C GLY A 255 13.91 10.44 -12.50
N LEU A 256 12.97 9.93 -11.69
CA LEU A 256 13.17 8.96 -10.60
C LEU A 256 13.19 7.52 -11.15
N VAL A 257 13.84 7.32 -12.30
CA VAL A 257 14.02 6.00 -12.92
C VAL A 257 14.88 5.08 -12.03
N PHE A 258 15.60 5.62 -11.03
CA PHE A 258 16.38 4.82 -10.09
C PHE A 258 15.56 4.09 -9.01
N ILE A 259 14.28 4.47 -8.79
CA ILE A 259 13.36 3.79 -7.85
C ILE A 259 12.06 3.41 -8.58
N ALA A 260 12.14 3.08 -9.87
CA ALA A 260 11.17 2.14 -10.41
C ALA A 260 11.36 0.83 -9.62
N ASN A 261 10.27 0.17 -9.20
CA ASN A 261 10.40 -1.07 -8.45
C ASN A 261 11.38 -1.99 -9.20
N GLY A 262 12.24 -2.72 -8.48
CA GLY A 262 13.20 -3.62 -9.12
C GLY A 262 12.53 -4.55 -10.15
N SER A 263 11.23 -4.80 -10.02
CA SER A 263 10.40 -5.55 -10.97
C SER A 263 10.25 -4.90 -12.36
N SER A 264 10.14 -3.57 -12.45
CA SER A 264 9.96 -2.82 -13.71
C SER A 264 11.28 -2.69 -14.45
N LEU A 265 12.39 -2.52 -13.72
CA LEU A 265 13.73 -2.46 -14.29
C LEU A 265 14.27 -3.86 -14.65
N CYS A 266 13.96 -4.91 -13.86
CA CYS A 266 14.30 -6.29 -14.22
C CYS A 266 13.57 -6.77 -15.49
N LEU A 267 12.41 -6.19 -15.82
CA LEU A 267 11.72 -6.45 -17.09
C LEU A 267 12.26 -5.60 -18.25
N GLY A 268 12.80 -4.40 -17.98
CA GLY A 268 13.43 -3.53 -18.98
C GLY A 268 14.87 -3.93 -19.34
N PHE A 269 15.59 -4.57 -18.41
CA PHE A 269 16.97 -5.02 -18.57
C PHE A 269 17.06 -6.55 -18.46
N ASN A 270 16.76 -7.25 -19.57
CA ASN A 270 17.35 -8.56 -19.91
C ASN A 270 17.61 -9.57 -18.77
N PHE A 271 16.59 -9.96 -18.01
CA PHE A 271 16.61 -11.25 -17.32
C PHE A 271 15.40 -12.06 -17.79
N GLY A 272 15.67 -13.11 -18.56
CA GLY A 272 14.70 -14.04 -19.12
C GLY A 272 13.95 -14.85 -18.06
N ILE A 273 13.15 -14.17 -17.24
CA ILE A 273 12.14 -14.82 -16.40
C ILE A 273 10.96 -15.13 -17.31
N PRO A 274 10.61 -16.42 -17.51
CA PRO A 274 9.43 -16.77 -18.28
C PRO A 274 8.19 -16.22 -17.59
N VAL A 275 7.60 -15.18 -18.16
CA VAL A 275 6.27 -14.71 -17.78
C VAL A 275 5.29 -15.72 -18.37
N PHE A 276 4.57 -16.44 -17.50
CA PHE A 276 3.53 -17.36 -17.92
C PHE A 276 2.51 -16.63 -18.79
N ARG A 277 2.39 -17.08 -20.04
CA ARG A 277 1.22 -16.84 -20.87
C ARG A 277 0.14 -17.81 -20.39
N VAL A 278 -0.99 -17.26 -19.94
CA VAL A 278 -2.28 -17.93 -20.08
C VAL A 278 -2.71 -17.75 -21.52
#